data_AF-A0A2V3Y835-F1
#
_entry.id   AF-A0A2V3Y835-F1
#
_cell.length_a   1.000
_cell.length_b   1.000
_cell.length_c   1.000
_cell.angle_alpha   90.00
_cell.angle_beta   90.00
_cell.angle_gamma   90.00
#
_symmetry.space_group_name_H-M   'P 1'
#
loop_
_entity.id
_entity.type
_entity.pdbx_description
1 polymer ?
#
loop_
_entity_poly.entity_id
_entity_poly.type
_entity_poly.pdbx_seq_one_letter_code
_entity_poly.pdbx_strand_id
1 'polypeptide(L)'
;MLILKYERIDIFHNRVYTKDNPTNPTKEDFKKTFSFFSKNHDSVIHIDDTVIFGDSLEEFENMIATARHFDNLSYTEVKKSYDKAKKRTR
;
A
#
# COMPACT_ATOMS: atom_id res chain seq x y z
N MET A 1 -10.39 5.01 -9.16
CA MET A 1 -10.42 5.65 -7.84
C MET A 1 -9.22 5.20 -7.03
N LEU A 2 -8.32 6.13 -6.67
CA LEU A 2 -7.15 5.85 -5.81
C LEU A 2 -7.47 6.27 -4.37
N ILE A 3 -7.26 5.37 -3.42
CA ILE A 3 -7.43 5.63 -2.00
C ILE A 3 -6.20 5.10 -1.25
N LEU A 4 -5.60 5.92 -0.40
CA LEU A 4 -4.59 5.49 0.58
C LEU A 4 -5.22 5.49 1.97
N LYS A 5 -5.15 4.36 2.67
CA LYS A 5 -5.63 4.20 4.06
C LYS A 5 -4.43 3.91 4.96
N TYR A 6 -4.31 4.59 6.09
CA TYR A 6 -3.18 4.44 7.01
C TYR A 6 -3.49 5.01 8.39
N GLU A 7 -2.72 4.61 9.40
CA GLU A 7 -2.71 5.24 10.72
C GLU A 7 -1.65 6.35 10.76
N ARG A 8 -2.02 7.52 11.32
CA ARG A 8 -1.06 8.60 11.60
C ARG A 8 -1.16 9.05 13.05
N ILE A 9 -0.07 9.59 13.57
CA ILE A 9 -0.04 10.25 14.87
C ILE A 9 -0.35 11.74 14.67
N ASP A 10 -1.36 12.25 15.35
CA ASP A 10 -1.68 13.68 15.33
C ASP A 10 -0.79 14.50 16.28
N ILE A 11 -0.98 15.83 16.30
CA ILE A 11 -0.20 16.74 17.17
C ILE A 11 -0.42 16.49 18.68
N PHE A 12 -1.48 15.76 19.04
CA PHE A 12 -1.82 15.40 20.41
C PHE A 12 -1.38 13.96 20.75
N HIS A 13 -0.58 13.32 19.89
CA HIS A 13 -0.10 11.95 20.02
C HIS A 13 -1.21 10.87 19.97
N ASN A 14 -2.37 11.20 19.40
CA ASN A 14 -3.42 10.22 19.17
C ASN A 14 -3.20 9.50 17.84
N ARG A 15 -3.55 8.21 17.80
CA ARG A 15 -3.62 7.42 16.57
C ARG A 15 -4.91 7.74 15.83
N VAL A 16 -4.79 8.21 14.59
CA VAL A 16 -5.93 8.63 13.77
C VAL A 16 -5.94 7.84 12.47
N TYR A 17 -7.02 7.09 12.25
CA TYR A 17 -7.30 6.46 10.97
C TYR A 17 -7.51 7.53 9.90
N THR A 18 -6.72 7.48 8.84
CA THR A 18 -6.72 8.47 7.77
C THR A 18 -7.00 7.79 6.43
N LYS A 19 -7.78 8.47 5.58
CA LYS A 19 -8.14 8.02 4.24
C LYS A 19 -7.98 9.19 3.27
N ASP A 20 -6.99 9.10 2.39
CA ASP A 20 -6.77 10.06 1.31
C ASP A 20 -7.40 9.54 0.02
N ASN A 21 -8.24 10.35 -0.63
CA ASN A 21 -9.02 9.96 -1.82
C ASN A 21 -9.06 11.09 -2.88
N PRO A 22 -7.95 11.34 -3.61
CA PRO A 22 -7.92 12.37 -4.65
C PRO A 22 -8.99 12.13 -5.73
N THR A 23 -9.74 13.17 -6.08
CA THR A 23 -10.85 13.10 -7.06
C THR A 23 -10.36 12.89 -8.50
N ASN A 24 -9.11 13.24 -8.81
CA ASN A 24 -8.49 13.01 -10.13
C ASN A 24 -7.00 12.69 -9.96
N PRO A 25 -6.63 11.45 -9.58
CA PRO A 25 -5.27 11.10 -9.25
C PRO A 25 -4.35 11.20 -10.47
N THR A 26 -3.28 11.98 -10.33
CA THR A 26 -2.23 12.11 -11.33
C THR A 26 -1.21 10.98 -11.17
N LYS A 27 -0.36 10.78 -12.18
CA LYS A 27 0.77 9.84 -12.10
C LYS A 27 1.70 10.13 -10.91
N GLU A 28 1.80 11.39 -10.49
CA GLU A 28 2.60 11.77 -9.32
C GLU A 28 1.97 11.29 -8.01
N ASP A 29 0.64 11.34 -7.91
CA ASP A 29 -0.09 10.85 -6.74
C ASP A 29 0.13 9.35 -6.56
N PHE A 30 0.05 8.56 -7.63
CA PHE A 30 0.39 7.13 -7.56
C PHE A 30 1.82 6.91 -7.05
N LYS A 31 2.81 7.67 -7.57
CA LYS A 31 4.21 7.56 -7.11
C LYS A 31 4.33 7.87 -5.62
N LYS A 32 3.66 8.93 -5.14
CA LYS A 32 3.66 9.31 -3.73
C LYS A 32 3.00 8.23 -2.87
N THR A 33 1.85 7.70 -3.30
CA THR A 33 1.14 6.63 -2.60
C THR A 33 1.98 5.35 -2.50
N PHE A 34 2.58 4.88 -3.59
CA PHE A 34 3.45 3.70 -3.57
C PHE A 34 4.74 3.94 -2.76
N SER A 35 5.32 5.14 -2.82
CA SER A 35 6.49 5.47 -2.00
C SER A 35 6.16 5.59 -0.51
N PHE A 36 4.95 6.01 -0.16
CA PHE A 36 4.48 6.02 1.23
C PHE A 36 4.28 4.60 1.72
N PHE A 37 3.60 3.77 0.93
CA PHE A 37 3.35 2.37 1.22
C PHE A 37 4.64 1.57 1.46
N SER A 38 5.68 1.79 0.64
CA SER A 38 6.96 1.09 0.82
C SER A 38 7.71 1.44 2.11
N LYS A 39 7.25 2.43 2.87
CA LYS A 39 7.86 2.90 4.13
C LYS A 39 6.97 2.65 5.35
N ASN A 40 5.70 2.32 5.14
CA ASN A 40 4.70 2.19 6.20
C ASN A 40 4.00 0.84 6.08
N HIS A 41 4.38 -0.10 6.94
CA HIS A 41 3.78 -1.43 7.01
C HIS A 41 2.25 -1.36 7.16
N ASP A 42 1.78 -0.49 8.06
CA ASP A 42 0.37 -0.35 8.41
C ASP A 42 -0.36 0.60 7.45
N SER A 43 -0.20 0.38 6.15
CA SER A 43 -0.88 1.14 5.11
C SER A 43 -1.48 0.23 4.04
N VAL A 44 -2.55 0.72 3.42
CA VAL A 44 -3.31 -0.01 2.40
C VAL A 44 -3.60 0.93 1.24
N ILE A 45 -3.28 0.48 0.03
CA ILE A 45 -3.65 1.18 -1.21
C ILE A 45 -4.89 0.49 -1.79
N HIS A 46 -5.87 1.27 -2.22
CA HIS A 46 -7.04 0.77 -2.93
C HIS A 46 -7.15 1.50 -4.27
N ILE A 47 -7.10 0.75 -5.37
CA ILE A 47 -7.16 1.23 -6.75
C ILE A 47 -8.30 0.49 -7.44
N ASP A 48 -9.39 1.20 -7.70
CA ASP A 48 -10.60 0.63 -8.30
C ASP A 48 -11.07 -0.60 -7.50
N ASP A 49 -11.05 -1.80 -8.08
CA ASP A 49 -11.43 -3.06 -7.40
C ASP A 49 -10.23 -3.83 -6.81
N THR A 50 -9.08 -3.18 -6.69
CA THR A 50 -7.83 -3.80 -6.25
C THR A 50 -7.33 -3.21 -4.94
N VAL A 51 -7.14 -4.06 -3.92
CA VAL A 51 -6.58 -3.67 -2.62
C VAL A 51 -5.17 -4.23 -2.49
N ILE A 52 -4.21 -3.37 -2.16
CA ILE A 52 -2.79 -3.70 -1.99
C ILE A 52 -2.39 -3.42 -0.55
N PHE A 53 -1.81 -4.40 0.12
CA PHE A 53 -1.43 -4.34 1.54
C PHE A 53 -0.23 -5.26 1.83
N GLY A 54 0.46 -5.04 2.95
CA GLY A 54 1.42 -6.00 3.51
C GLY A 54 0.68 -6.97 4.43
N ASP A 55 0.85 -8.29 4.22
CA ASP A 55 0.14 -9.31 5.00
C ASP A 55 0.84 -9.55 6.36
N SER A 56 2.16 -9.38 6.40
CA SER A 56 2.97 -9.55 7.59
C SER A 56 4.21 -8.65 7.58
N LEU A 57 4.82 -8.50 8.77
CA LEU A 57 6.06 -7.74 8.93
C LEU A 57 7.20 -8.34 8.12
N GLU A 58 7.29 -9.67 8.05
CA GLU A 58 8.27 -10.39 7.24
C GLU A 58 8.10 -10.09 5.75
N GLU A 59 6.86 -10.05 5.25
CA GLU A 59 6.61 -9.69 3.85
C GLU A 59 7.03 -8.25 3.57
N PHE A 60 6.73 -7.32 4.47
CA PHE A 60 7.15 -5.93 4.32
C PHE A 60 8.67 -5.76 4.32
N GLU A 61 9.38 -6.44 5.23
CA GLU A 61 10.86 -6.42 5.27
C GLU A 61 11.47 -6.98 3.97
N ASN A 62 10.83 -7.98 3.38
CA ASN A 62 11.19 -8.55 2.08
C ASN A 62 10.60 -7.79 0.87
N MET A 63 9.94 -6.65 1.13
CA MET A 63 9.26 -5.82 0.12
C MET A 63 8.29 -6.62 -0.75
N ILE A 64 7.50 -7.49 -0.12
CA ILE A 64 6.43 -8.26 -0.72
C ILE A 64 5.10 -7.55 -0.40
N ALA A 65 4.29 -7.31 -1.43
CA ALA A 65 2.94 -6.81 -1.29
C ALA A 65 1.95 -7.86 -1.76
N THR A 66 0.84 -7.95 -1.05
CA THR A 66 -0.31 -8.74 -1.44
C THR A 66 -1.31 -7.82 -2.15
N ALA A 67 -1.71 -8.19 -3.36
CA ALA A 67 -2.74 -7.51 -4.12
C ALA A 67 -3.95 -8.44 -4.26
N ARG A 68 -5.12 -7.98 -3.80
CA ARG A 68 -6.41 -8.66 -3.98
C ARG A 68 -7.23 -7.90 -5.00
N HIS A 69 -7.61 -8.56 -6.08
CA HIS A 69 -8.55 -8.05 -7.07
C HIS A 69 -9.92 -8.66 -6.82
N PHE A 70 -10.92 -7.83 -6.53
CA PHE A 70 -12.26 -8.26 -6.17
C PHE A 70 -13.16 -8.33 -7.41
N ASP A 71 -13.86 -9.45 -7.56
CA ASP A 71 -14.97 -9.62 -8.51
C ASP A 71 -16.21 -9.96 -7.69
N ASN A 72 -16.97 -8.92 -7.36
CA ASN A 72 -18.17 -8.98 -6.52
C ASN A 72 -17.93 -9.58 -5.12
N LEU A 73 -18.30 -10.84 -4.91
CA LEU A 73 -18.20 -11.55 -3.63
C LEU A 73 -16.94 -12.41 -3.50
N SER A 74 -16.13 -12.50 -4.56
CA SER A 74 -14.88 -13.27 -4.60
C SER A 74 -13.69 -12.36 -4.85
N TYR A 75 -12.49 -12.88 -4.61
CA TYR A 75 -11.25 -12.19 -4.96
C TYR A 75 -10.21 -13.16 -5.50
N THR A 76 -9.33 -12.64 -6.34
CA THR A 76 -8.06 -13.29 -6.70
C THR A 76 -6.94 -12.58 -5.96
N GLU A 77 -5.98 -13.34 -5.45
CA GLU A 77 -4.84 -12.81 -4.70
C GLU A 77 -3.55 -13.08 -5.45
N VAL A 78 -2.70 -12.06 -5.52
CA VAL A 78 -1.35 -12.18 -6.07
C VAL A 78 -0.38 -11.51 -5.11
N LYS A 79 0.66 -12.24 -4.70
CA LYS A 79 1.79 -11.68 -3.96
C LYS A 79 2.89 -11.29 -4.94
N LYS A 80 3.42 -10.07 -4.83
CA LYS A 80 4.52 -9.57 -5.66
C LYS A 80 5.55 -8.85 -4.82
N SER A 81 6.83 -9.19 -5.05
CA SER A 81 7.92 -8.34 -4.59
C SER A 81 7.93 -7.04 -5.38
N TYR A 82 8.09 -5.93 -4.69
CA TYR A 82 8.29 -4.58 -5.23
C TYR A 82 9.71 -4.06 -4.97
N ASP A 83 10.62 -4.94 -4.56
CA ASP A 83 12.03 -4.59 -4.41
C ASP A 83 12.65 -4.24 -5.76
N LYS A 84 13.35 -3.10 -5.81
CA LYS A 84 14.28 -2.78 -6.88
C LYS A 84 15.66 -3.24 -6.43
N ALA A 85 15.95 -4.50 -6.71
CA ALA A 85 17.31 -5.06 -6.78
C ALA A 85 18.29 -4.56 -5.71
N LYS A 86 18.14 -5.03 -4.47
CA LYS A 86 19.20 -4.90 -3.48
C LYS A 86 20.35 -5.87 -3.83
N LYS A 87 21.37 -5.34 -4.52
CA LYS A 87 22.77 -5.82 -4.62
C LYS A 87 23.02 -7.32 -4.39
N ARG A 88 23.09 -8.10 -5.47
CA ARG A 88 24.01 -9.25 -5.54
C ARG A 88 25.42 -8.71 -5.81
N THR A 89 26.10 -8.26 -4.76
CA THR A 89 27.57 -8.20 -4.73
C THR A 89 28.03 -9.02 -3.53
N ARG A 90 28.29 -10.30 -3.81
CA ARG A 90 29.30 -11.11 -3.14
C ARG A 90 30.03 -11.89 -4.22
#